data_AF-A0A945BGY8-F1
#
_entry.id   AF-A0A945BGY8-F1
#
_cell.length_a   1.000
_cell.length_b   1.000
_cell.length_c   1.000
_cell.angle_alpha   90.00
_cell.angle_beta   90.00
_cell.angle_gamma   90.00
#
_symmetry.space_group_name_H-M   'P 1'
#
loop_
_entity.id
_entity.type
_entity.pdbx_description
1 polymer ?
#
loop_
_entity_poly.entity_id
_entity_poly.type
_entity_poly.pdbx_seq_one_letter_code
_entity_poly.pdbx_strand_id
1 'polypeptide(L)'
;MAIKIDRKLTPQKLVPKLERFFDLSGQKILSIEKNRRAAKGTPVFTVKGQYTTRGWTEWTQGFQFGSAVLQYDATGDERFLKIGRRGTVKHMASHVSHIGVHDHGFNNVSTYGNLRRLMREGRIGHDPREMEFYELGLKVSGAVQAARWTDIPGGGYIYSFNGPHSLFIDTIRSLRSLAVAHQLGHALMGERDRKISLLERLVRHAEATAAHGVYYGEGCDAYDVRGRTAHESIFNLNDSTYRCPNSQQGYSPFSTWTRGLAWAICGYAEQLEFFRTLTDAALKPLG
;
A
#
# COMPACT_ATOMS: atom_id res chain seq x y z
N MET A 1 -1.70 7.01 31.01
CA MET A 1 -0.38 7.57 31.38
C MET A 1 -0.04 8.65 30.37
N ALA A 2 0.11 9.92 30.78
CA ALA A 2 0.45 10.98 29.84
C ALA A 2 1.88 10.77 29.30
N ILE A 3 2.05 10.78 27.98
CA ILE A 3 3.37 10.68 27.35
C ILE A 3 4.19 11.92 27.76
N LYS A 4 5.29 11.73 28.48
CA LYS A 4 6.22 12.83 28.80
C LYS A 4 7.06 13.15 27.56
N ILE A 5 6.85 14.32 26.99
CA ILE A 5 7.59 14.77 25.80
C ILE A 5 8.99 15.27 26.22
N ASP A 6 10.04 14.63 25.73
CA ASP A 6 11.40 15.13 25.88
C ASP A 6 11.68 16.24 24.85
N ARG A 7 11.61 17.49 25.29
CA ARG A 7 11.87 18.69 24.47
C ARG A 7 13.36 18.89 24.16
N LYS A 8 14.27 18.13 24.78
CA LYS A 8 15.72 18.22 24.55
C LYS A 8 16.21 17.26 23.46
N LEU A 9 15.34 16.39 22.94
CA LEU A 9 15.68 15.48 21.85
C LEU A 9 15.94 16.29 20.57
N THR A 10 17.05 16.00 19.88
CA THR A 10 17.35 16.56 18.55
C THR A 10 17.65 15.42 17.59
N PRO A 11 17.48 15.60 16.26
CA PRO A 11 17.81 14.56 15.28
C PRO A 11 19.25 14.05 15.41
N GLN A 12 20.22 14.92 15.73
CA GLN A 12 21.62 14.57 15.90
C GLN A 12 21.83 13.56 17.03
N LYS A 13 21.06 13.66 18.13
CA LYS A 13 21.13 12.71 19.26
C LYS A 13 20.64 11.31 18.90
N LEU A 14 19.95 11.15 17.76
CA LEU A 14 19.47 9.87 17.28
C LEU A 14 20.48 9.18 16.34
N VAL A 15 21.48 9.90 15.82
CA VAL A 15 22.42 9.40 14.80
C VAL A 15 23.09 8.09 15.22
N PRO A 16 23.70 7.93 16.43
CA PRO A 16 24.35 6.67 16.79
C PRO A 16 23.39 5.47 16.84
N LYS A 17 22.12 5.72 17.21
CA LYS A 17 21.09 4.67 17.23
C LYS A 17 20.62 4.32 15.83
N LEU A 18 20.54 5.31 14.93
CA LEU A 18 20.17 5.12 13.53
C LEU A 18 21.26 4.38 12.76
N GLU A 19 22.54 4.72 12.96
CA GLU A 19 23.68 4.00 12.37
C GLU A 19 23.63 2.52 12.75
N ARG A 20 23.52 2.22 14.06
CA ARG A 20 23.35 0.84 14.54
C ARG A 20 22.12 0.16 13.94
N PHE A 21 21.00 0.87 13.81
CA PHE A 21 19.79 0.33 13.20
C PHE A 21 20.04 -0.06 11.74
N PHE A 22 20.66 0.81 10.95
CA PHE A 22 20.93 0.54 9.54
C PHE A 22 21.99 -0.54 9.34
N ASP A 23 22.98 -0.65 10.22
CA ASP A 23 23.94 -1.76 10.21
C ASP A 23 23.23 -3.11 10.40
N LEU A 24 22.35 -3.19 11.41
CA LEU A 24 21.57 -4.40 11.69
C LEU A 24 20.59 -4.71 10.55
N SER A 25 19.89 -3.70 10.03
CA SER A 25 18.97 -3.83 8.90
C SER A 25 19.67 -4.38 7.67
N GLY A 26 20.84 -3.81 7.31
CA GLY A 26 21.65 -4.27 6.19
C GLY A 26 22.06 -5.74 6.33
N GLN A 27 22.51 -6.16 7.52
CA GLN A 27 22.82 -7.57 7.78
C GLN A 27 21.61 -8.49 7.57
N LYS A 28 20.40 -8.07 7.96
CA LYS A 28 19.17 -8.86 7.76
C LYS A 28 18.77 -8.95 6.29
N ILE A 29 18.85 -7.85 5.54
CA ILE A 29 18.58 -7.85 4.10
C ILE A 29 19.53 -8.81 3.37
N LEU A 30 20.83 -8.74 3.65
CA LEU A 30 21.83 -9.65 3.06
C LEU A 30 21.57 -11.11 3.45
N SER A 31 21.19 -11.36 4.70
CA SER A 31 20.83 -12.71 5.18
C SER A 31 19.60 -13.26 4.46
N ILE A 32 18.57 -12.44 4.22
CA ILE A 32 17.38 -12.84 3.48
C ILE A 32 17.74 -13.18 2.03
N GLU A 33 18.53 -12.33 1.37
CA GLU A 33 18.97 -12.55 -0.01
C GLU A 33 19.80 -13.83 -0.15
N LYS A 34 20.76 -14.08 0.76
CA LYS A 34 21.60 -15.27 0.75
C LYS A 34 20.81 -16.57 0.98
N ASN A 35 19.83 -16.55 1.88
CA ASN A 35 19.06 -17.73 2.26
C ASN A 35 17.81 -17.96 1.40
N ARG A 36 17.63 -17.15 0.35
CA ARG A 36 16.46 -17.23 -0.52
C ARG A 36 16.49 -18.53 -1.34
N ARG A 37 15.73 -19.52 -0.90
CA ARG A 37 15.31 -20.61 -1.78
C ARG A 37 14.19 -20.06 -2.67
N ALA A 38 14.54 -19.47 -3.81
CA ALA A 38 13.60 -18.83 -4.73
C ALA A 38 12.40 -19.71 -5.09
N ALA A 39 12.56 -21.03 -5.06
CA ALA A 39 11.50 -22.02 -5.30
C ALA A 39 10.41 -22.09 -4.19
N LYS A 40 10.58 -21.44 -3.03
CA LYS A 40 9.62 -21.54 -1.92
C LYS A 40 8.56 -20.43 -1.89
N GLY A 41 8.67 -19.38 -2.72
CA GLY A 41 7.76 -18.23 -2.77
C GLY A 41 8.27 -17.00 -2.00
N THR A 42 7.40 -16.02 -1.77
CA THR A 42 7.73 -14.76 -1.09
C THR A 42 7.84 -14.88 0.44
N PRO A 43 8.84 -14.24 1.09
CA PRO A 43 8.93 -14.20 2.54
C PRO A 43 7.79 -13.37 3.16
N VAL A 44 6.99 -13.99 4.04
CA VAL A 44 5.84 -13.34 4.69
C VAL A 44 6.06 -13.17 6.19
N PHE A 45 6.43 -14.25 6.89
CA PHE A 45 6.65 -14.25 8.34
C PHE A 45 7.75 -15.26 8.72
N THR A 46 8.16 -15.29 9.99
CA THR A 46 9.16 -16.26 10.45
C THR A 46 8.56 -17.36 11.32
N VAL A 47 9.09 -18.58 11.20
CA VAL A 47 8.88 -19.68 12.13
C VAL A 47 10.26 -20.09 12.64
N LYS A 48 10.46 -20.03 13.97
CA LYS A 48 11.78 -20.29 14.60
C LYS A 48 12.91 -19.45 13.97
N GLY A 49 12.64 -18.18 13.66
CA GLY A 49 13.62 -17.24 13.12
C GLY A 49 13.93 -17.39 11.62
N GLN A 50 13.26 -18.30 10.91
CA GLN A 50 13.42 -18.47 9.46
C GLN A 50 12.19 -17.98 8.71
N TYR A 51 12.39 -17.18 7.67
CA TYR A 51 11.29 -16.74 6.82
C TYR A 51 10.62 -17.94 6.13
N THR A 52 9.30 -17.94 6.17
CA THR A 52 8.42 -18.88 5.47
C THR A 52 7.46 -18.12 4.58
N THR A 53 6.90 -18.85 3.64
CA THR A 53 5.97 -18.35 2.64
C THR A 53 4.55 -18.73 3.03
N ARG A 54 3.58 -18.09 2.38
CA ARG A 54 2.16 -18.40 2.55
C ARG A 54 1.56 -18.61 1.17
N GLY A 55 1.35 -19.87 0.79
CA GLY A 55 1.20 -20.27 -0.62
C GLY A 55 0.06 -19.63 -1.44
N TRP A 56 -0.92 -18.98 -0.81
CA TRP A 56 -1.99 -18.28 -1.53
C TRP A 56 -1.70 -16.79 -1.78
N THR A 57 -0.58 -16.25 -1.29
CA THR A 57 -0.29 -14.81 -1.43
C THR A 57 1.19 -14.48 -1.54
N GLU A 58 1.48 -13.51 -2.40
CA GLU A 58 2.81 -12.96 -2.65
C GLU A 58 2.87 -11.46 -2.31
N TRP A 59 1.86 -10.93 -1.60
CA TRP A 59 1.64 -9.49 -1.40
C TRP A 59 2.79 -8.73 -0.70
N THR A 60 3.72 -9.44 -0.06
CA THR A 60 4.84 -8.84 0.67
C THR A 60 6.14 -8.74 -0.15
N GLN A 61 6.16 -9.20 -1.41
CA GLN A 61 7.40 -9.29 -2.18
C GLN A 61 8.00 -7.91 -2.46
N GLY A 62 7.16 -6.89 -2.69
CA GLY A 62 7.64 -5.53 -2.86
C GLY A 62 8.30 -4.96 -1.62
N PHE A 63 7.94 -5.40 -0.40
CA PHE A 63 8.65 -4.98 0.80
C PHE A 63 10.05 -5.56 0.88
N GLN A 64 10.27 -6.79 0.37
CA GLN A 64 11.60 -7.39 0.35
C GLN A 64 12.58 -6.52 -0.43
N PHE A 65 12.24 -6.18 -1.67
CA PHE A 65 13.12 -5.38 -2.52
C PHE A 65 13.07 -3.89 -2.18
N GLY A 66 11.90 -3.38 -1.80
CA GLY A 66 11.73 -1.99 -1.35
C GLY A 66 12.56 -1.69 -0.10
N SER A 67 12.68 -2.63 0.84
CA SER A 67 13.56 -2.46 2.01
C SER A 67 15.03 -2.31 1.60
N ALA A 68 15.49 -3.03 0.58
CA ALA A 68 16.84 -2.85 0.05
C ALA A 68 17.02 -1.47 -0.60
N VAL A 69 16.02 -0.98 -1.34
CA VAL A 69 16.07 0.38 -1.91
C VAL A 69 16.13 1.45 -0.82
N LEU A 70 15.34 1.31 0.26
CA LEU A 70 15.37 2.24 1.40
C LEU A 70 16.68 2.15 2.20
N GLN A 71 17.25 0.95 2.35
CA GLN A 71 18.56 0.77 2.96
C GLN A 71 19.65 1.52 2.18
N TYR A 72 19.63 1.43 0.85
CA TYR A 72 20.54 2.23 0.02
C TYR A 72 20.34 3.73 0.23
N ASP A 73 19.08 4.19 0.22
CA ASP A 73 18.80 5.62 0.37
C ASP A 73 19.39 6.18 1.68
N ALA A 74 19.28 5.40 2.76
CA ALA A 74 19.80 5.77 4.07
C ALA A 74 21.33 5.69 4.19
N THR A 75 21.99 4.70 3.57
CA THR A 75 23.41 4.43 3.83
C THR A 75 24.37 4.70 2.67
N GLY A 76 23.86 4.86 1.44
CA GLY A 76 24.67 4.97 0.23
C GLY A 76 25.35 3.67 -0.21
N ASP A 77 25.05 2.52 0.41
CA ASP A 77 25.69 1.26 0.08
C ASP A 77 25.06 0.61 -1.18
N GLU A 78 25.76 0.75 -2.30
CA GLU A 78 25.40 0.29 -3.64
C GLU A 78 25.00 -1.19 -3.74
N ARG A 79 25.40 -2.03 -2.78
CA ARG A 79 24.96 -3.45 -2.76
C ARG A 79 23.45 -3.55 -2.64
N PHE A 80 22.82 -2.69 -1.83
CA PHE A 80 21.38 -2.72 -1.61
C PHE A 80 20.60 -2.16 -2.80
N LEU A 81 21.14 -1.14 -3.49
CA LEU A 81 20.55 -0.64 -4.73
C LEU A 81 20.51 -1.75 -5.80
N LYS A 82 21.61 -2.51 -5.95
CA LYS A 82 21.68 -3.65 -6.88
C LYS A 82 20.65 -4.73 -6.55
N ILE A 83 20.46 -5.06 -5.27
CA ILE A 83 19.42 -6.00 -4.82
C ILE A 83 18.03 -5.49 -5.19
N GLY A 84 17.73 -4.23 -4.85
CA GLY A 84 16.46 -3.58 -5.15
C GLY A 84 16.13 -3.57 -6.64
N ARG A 85 17.03 -3.03 -7.48
CA ARG A 85 16.88 -2.97 -8.94
C ARG A 85 16.67 -4.35 -9.57
N ARG A 86 17.57 -5.29 -9.28
CA ARG A 86 17.49 -6.66 -9.83
C ARG A 86 16.22 -7.36 -9.39
N GLY A 87 15.84 -7.20 -8.11
CA GLY A 87 14.62 -7.76 -7.54
C GLY A 87 13.38 -7.25 -8.26
N THR A 88 13.29 -5.92 -8.45
CA THR A 88 12.20 -5.27 -9.17
C THR A 88 12.03 -5.83 -10.58
N VAL A 89 13.11 -5.82 -11.38
CA VAL A 89 13.05 -6.26 -12.78
C VAL A 89 12.71 -7.75 -12.89
N LYS A 90 13.31 -8.59 -12.06
CA LYS A 90 13.19 -10.05 -12.18
C LYS A 90 11.85 -10.60 -11.69
N HIS A 91 11.23 -9.96 -10.70
CA HIS A 91 10.12 -10.57 -9.95
C HIS A 91 8.82 -9.78 -9.97
N MET A 92 8.85 -8.46 -10.20
CA MET A 92 7.66 -7.65 -9.95
C MET A 92 6.67 -7.59 -11.13
N ALA A 93 7.06 -8.07 -12.32
CA ALA A 93 6.20 -8.04 -13.51
C ALA A 93 4.83 -8.71 -13.30
N SER A 94 4.79 -9.87 -12.62
CA SER A 94 3.53 -10.56 -12.32
C SER A 94 2.64 -9.79 -11.34
N HIS A 95 3.21 -8.92 -10.50
CA HIS A 95 2.47 -8.08 -9.56
C HIS A 95 1.89 -6.84 -10.22
N VAL A 96 2.46 -6.38 -11.33
CA VAL A 96 1.93 -5.23 -12.10
C VAL A 96 0.60 -5.59 -12.77
N SER A 97 0.46 -6.82 -13.26
CA SER A 97 -0.72 -7.32 -13.96
C SER A 97 -1.63 -8.22 -13.11
N HIS A 98 -1.43 -8.26 -11.78
CA HIS A 98 -2.16 -9.18 -10.92
C HIS A 98 -3.63 -8.77 -10.69
N ILE A 99 -4.53 -9.24 -11.54
CA ILE A 99 -5.96 -8.88 -11.45
C ILE A 99 -6.70 -9.42 -10.22
N GLY A 100 -6.12 -10.38 -9.49
CA GLY A 100 -6.76 -11.08 -8.37
C GLY A 100 -6.60 -10.46 -6.97
N VAL A 101 -5.80 -9.40 -6.79
CA VAL A 101 -5.53 -8.81 -5.47
C VAL A 101 -5.51 -7.28 -5.53
N HIS A 102 -5.65 -6.63 -4.38
CA HIS A 102 -5.60 -5.16 -4.25
C HIS A 102 -4.23 -4.62 -3.82
N ASP A 103 -3.25 -5.49 -3.56
CA ASP A 103 -1.96 -5.16 -2.94
C ASP A 103 -0.93 -4.48 -3.89
N HIS A 104 -1.39 -3.86 -4.96
CA HIS A 104 -0.56 -3.21 -5.98
C HIS A 104 0.30 -2.08 -5.40
N GLY A 105 -0.27 -1.25 -4.51
CA GLY A 105 0.49 -0.21 -3.82
C GLY A 105 1.64 -0.78 -2.96
N PHE A 106 1.39 -1.87 -2.23
CA PHE A 106 2.42 -2.51 -1.40
C PHE A 106 3.56 -3.08 -2.25
N ASN A 107 3.25 -3.66 -3.40
CA ASN A 107 4.24 -4.29 -4.24
C ASN A 107 4.97 -3.31 -5.16
N ASN A 108 4.21 -2.59 -5.97
CA ASN A 108 4.75 -1.86 -7.11
C ASN A 108 5.21 -0.44 -6.73
N VAL A 109 4.55 0.23 -5.78
CA VAL A 109 5.03 1.55 -5.29
C VAL A 109 6.27 1.38 -4.41
N SER A 110 6.33 0.32 -3.59
CA SER A 110 7.53 0.02 -2.78
C SER A 110 8.77 -0.32 -3.61
N THR A 111 8.60 -0.71 -4.88
CA THR A 111 9.69 -1.12 -5.77
C THR A 111 9.91 -0.10 -6.89
N TYR A 112 9.12 -0.16 -7.97
CA TYR A 112 9.16 0.79 -9.08
C TYR A 112 9.05 2.24 -8.60
N GLY A 113 8.13 2.51 -7.67
CA GLY A 113 7.90 3.85 -7.12
C GLY A 113 9.11 4.41 -6.37
N ASN A 114 9.73 3.61 -5.50
CA ASN A 114 10.93 4.03 -4.77
C ASN A 114 12.13 4.24 -5.69
N LEU A 115 12.37 3.35 -6.66
CA LEU A 115 13.46 3.53 -7.63
C LEU A 115 13.27 4.79 -8.48
N ARG A 116 12.03 5.03 -8.94
CA ARG A 116 11.66 6.26 -9.63
C ARG A 116 11.89 7.49 -8.75
N ARG A 117 11.49 7.46 -7.47
CA ARG A 117 11.72 8.56 -6.53
C ARG A 117 13.21 8.89 -6.43
N LEU A 118 14.06 7.88 -6.19
CA LEU A 118 15.50 8.08 -6.06
C LEU A 118 16.12 8.72 -7.32
N MET A 119 15.67 8.34 -8.52
CA MET A 119 16.11 8.99 -9.76
C MET A 119 15.69 10.46 -9.82
N ARG A 120 14.43 10.77 -9.47
CA ARG A 120 13.93 12.15 -9.49
C ARG A 120 14.60 13.06 -8.48
N GLU A 121 15.02 12.49 -7.35
CA GLU A 121 15.72 13.21 -6.29
C GLU A 121 17.25 13.29 -6.53
N GLY A 122 17.75 12.73 -7.63
CA GLY A 122 19.19 12.70 -7.93
C GLY A 122 20.00 11.81 -6.99
N ARG A 123 19.35 10.95 -6.20
CA ARG A 123 20.00 9.97 -5.31
C ARG A 123 20.67 8.83 -6.08
N ILE A 124 20.18 8.53 -7.28
CA ILE A 124 20.81 7.62 -8.23
C ILE A 124 20.90 8.29 -9.60
N GLY A 125 21.85 7.84 -10.42
CA GLY A 125 22.00 8.34 -11.80
C GLY A 125 20.74 8.17 -12.62
N HIS A 126 20.39 9.19 -13.40
CA HIS A 126 19.21 9.18 -14.25
C HIS A 126 19.46 8.32 -15.49
N ASP A 127 18.64 7.30 -15.68
CA ASP A 127 18.57 6.49 -16.90
C ASP A 127 17.15 6.62 -17.50
N PRO A 128 17.00 7.20 -18.71
CA PRO A 128 15.68 7.38 -19.32
C PRO A 128 14.89 6.08 -19.52
N ARG A 129 15.56 4.97 -19.88
CA ARG A 129 14.90 3.69 -20.13
C ARG A 129 14.41 3.07 -18.83
N GLU A 130 15.22 3.13 -17.77
CA GLU A 130 14.78 2.67 -16.44
C GLU A 130 13.61 3.52 -15.93
N MET A 131 13.65 4.84 -16.12
CA MET A 131 12.55 5.74 -15.74
C MET A 131 11.25 5.38 -16.47
N GLU A 132 11.29 5.26 -17.79
CA GLU A 132 10.13 4.89 -18.62
C GLU A 132 9.57 3.52 -18.21
N PHE A 133 10.44 2.55 -17.94
CA PHE A 133 10.06 1.23 -17.47
C PHE A 133 9.33 1.29 -16.11
N TYR A 134 9.85 2.07 -15.16
CA TYR A 134 9.22 2.25 -13.86
C TYR A 134 7.88 2.97 -13.96
N GLU A 135 7.79 4.01 -14.78
CA GLU A 135 6.54 4.74 -15.01
C GLU A 135 5.48 3.86 -15.68
N LEU A 136 5.84 3.05 -16.68
CA LEU A 136 4.90 2.13 -17.31
C LEU A 136 4.35 1.12 -16.29
N GLY A 137 5.23 0.51 -15.47
CA GLY A 137 4.82 -0.41 -14.41
C GLY A 137 3.85 0.23 -13.42
N LEU A 138 4.12 1.47 -13.00
CA LEU A 138 3.27 2.21 -12.08
C LEU A 138 1.91 2.59 -12.69
N LYS A 139 1.90 3.04 -13.95
CA LYS A 139 0.67 3.35 -14.71
C LYS A 139 -0.24 2.13 -14.79
N VAL A 140 0.29 1.01 -15.30
CA VAL A 140 -0.48 -0.23 -15.46
C VAL A 140 -0.94 -0.75 -14.10
N SER A 141 -0.09 -0.75 -13.07
CA SER A 141 -0.45 -1.17 -11.72
C SER A 141 -1.64 -0.39 -11.15
N GLY A 142 -1.65 0.94 -11.32
CA GLY A 142 -2.78 1.76 -10.88
C GLY A 142 -4.07 1.46 -11.63
N ALA A 143 -4.01 1.26 -12.95
CA ALA A 143 -5.18 0.90 -13.76
C ALA A 143 -5.73 -0.49 -13.40
N VAL A 144 -4.86 -1.50 -13.26
CA VAL A 144 -5.26 -2.88 -12.90
C VAL A 144 -5.91 -2.90 -11.52
N GLN A 145 -5.34 -2.21 -10.53
CA GLN A 145 -5.96 -2.11 -9.21
C GLN A 145 -7.33 -1.41 -9.30
N ALA A 146 -7.45 -0.32 -10.06
CA ALA A 146 -8.70 0.43 -10.22
C ALA A 146 -9.80 -0.36 -10.97
N ALA A 147 -9.43 -1.39 -11.74
CA ALA A 147 -10.37 -2.25 -12.43
C ALA A 147 -11.12 -3.20 -11.49
N ARG A 148 -10.58 -3.45 -10.29
CA ARG A 148 -11.20 -4.29 -9.26
C ARG A 148 -12.29 -3.53 -8.51
N TRP A 149 -13.36 -3.15 -9.19
CA TRP A 149 -14.39 -2.26 -8.64
C TRP A 149 -15.70 -2.95 -8.29
N THR A 150 -16.28 -2.57 -7.15
CA THR A 150 -17.67 -2.87 -6.77
C THR A 150 -18.42 -1.56 -6.56
N ASP A 151 -19.53 -1.39 -7.26
CA ASP A 151 -20.43 -0.24 -7.09
C ASP A 151 -21.30 -0.41 -5.83
N ILE A 152 -21.53 0.69 -5.10
CA ILE A 152 -22.47 0.78 -3.98
C ILE A 152 -23.28 2.07 -4.07
N PRO A 153 -24.41 2.21 -3.36
CA PRO A 153 -25.12 3.49 -3.31
C PRO A 153 -24.18 4.62 -2.87
N GLY A 154 -24.06 5.67 -3.70
CA GLY A 154 -23.18 6.82 -3.43
C GLY A 154 -21.72 6.67 -3.87
N GLY A 155 -21.32 5.55 -4.48
CA GLY A 155 -19.96 5.40 -5.01
C GLY A 155 -19.56 3.96 -5.27
N GLY A 156 -18.47 3.52 -4.65
CA GLY A 156 -17.96 2.17 -4.79
C GLY A 156 -16.58 2.02 -4.18
N TYR A 157 -16.04 0.81 -4.27
CA TYR A 157 -14.75 0.49 -3.67
C TYR A 157 -13.96 -0.52 -4.50
N ILE A 158 -12.64 -0.47 -4.34
CA ILE A 158 -11.74 -1.51 -4.80
C ILE A 158 -11.88 -2.74 -3.89
N TYR A 159 -12.36 -3.85 -4.43
CA TYR A 159 -12.65 -5.04 -3.64
C TYR A 159 -11.41 -5.91 -3.36
N SER A 160 -11.44 -6.56 -2.20
CA SER A 160 -10.31 -7.35 -1.70
C SER A 160 -10.13 -8.68 -2.44
N PHE A 161 -9.03 -9.39 -2.15
CA PHE A 161 -8.81 -10.74 -2.69
C PHE A 161 -9.91 -11.76 -2.33
N ASN A 162 -10.76 -11.49 -1.32
CA ASN A 162 -11.91 -12.34 -1.00
C ASN A 162 -13.03 -12.25 -2.06
N GLY A 163 -13.04 -11.21 -2.89
CA GLY A 163 -13.96 -11.03 -4.00
C GLY A 163 -14.83 -9.77 -3.88
N PRO A 164 -15.75 -9.56 -4.85
CA PRO A 164 -16.44 -8.28 -5.01
C PRO A 164 -17.26 -7.81 -3.81
N HIS A 165 -17.67 -8.71 -2.91
CA HIS A 165 -18.48 -8.39 -1.73
C HIS A 165 -17.65 -7.81 -0.57
N SER A 166 -16.33 -7.77 -0.67
CA SER A 166 -15.41 -7.57 0.44
C SER A 166 -14.56 -6.30 0.28
N LEU A 167 -14.61 -5.43 1.29
CA LEU A 167 -13.76 -4.25 1.45
C LEU A 167 -12.85 -4.41 2.66
N PHE A 168 -11.54 -4.54 2.48
CA PHE A 168 -10.58 -4.60 3.58
C PHE A 168 -10.09 -3.21 3.96
N ILE A 169 -9.75 -3.00 5.23
CA ILE A 169 -9.20 -1.71 5.68
C ILE A 169 -7.81 -1.40 5.13
N ASP A 170 -7.04 -2.41 4.69
CA ASP A 170 -5.69 -2.21 4.15
C ASP A 170 -5.68 -1.64 2.72
N THR A 171 -6.80 -1.71 1.99
CA THR A 171 -6.94 -1.16 0.65
C THR A 171 -6.65 0.35 0.62
N ILE A 172 -6.95 1.08 1.71
CA ILE A 172 -6.64 2.50 1.85
C ILE A 172 -5.15 2.82 1.73
N ARG A 173 -4.26 1.90 2.14
CA ARG A 173 -2.80 2.02 1.96
C ARG A 173 -2.41 1.80 0.51
N SER A 174 -3.06 0.84 -0.13
CA SER A 174 -2.74 0.44 -1.50
C SER A 174 -3.16 1.49 -2.55
N LEU A 175 -4.09 2.40 -2.21
CA LEU A 175 -4.56 3.48 -3.10
C LEU A 175 -3.45 4.38 -3.67
N ARG A 176 -2.28 4.40 -3.04
CA ARG A 176 -1.10 5.07 -3.60
C ARG A 176 -0.77 4.63 -5.02
N SER A 177 -1.11 3.38 -5.41
CA SER A 177 -0.93 2.94 -6.80
C SER A 177 -1.77 3.77 -7.78
N LEU A 178 -3.02 4.11 -7.41
CA LEU A 178 -3.90 4.96 -8.22
C LEU A 178 -3.41 6.40 -8.23
N ALA A 179 -3.01 6.94 -7.07
CA ALA A 179 -2.49 8.30 -6.94
C ALA A 179 -1.26 8.53 -7.84
N VAL A 180 -0.27 7.63 -7.78
CA VAL A 180 0.95 7.73 -8.59
C VAL A 180 0.63 7.59 -10.08
N ALA A 181 -0.21 6.62 -10.47
CA ALA A 181 -0.62 6.46 -11.86
C ALA A 181 -1.38 7.69 -12.39
N HIS A 182 -2.24 8.30 -11.57
CA HIS A 182 -2.92 9.54 -11.90
C HIS A 182 -1.94 10.71 -12.11
N GLN A 183 -0.96 10.90 -11.21
CA GLN A 183 0.08 11.93 -11.37
C GLN A 183 0.94 11.72 -12.62
N LEU A 184 1.06 10.47 -13.07
CA LEU A 184 1.71 10.12 -14.33
C LEU A 184 0.80 10.31 -15.57
N GLY A 185 -0.38 10.92 -15.40
CA GLY A 185 -1.33 11.22 -16.47
C GLY A 185 -2.13 10.02 -16.98
N HIS A 186 -2.16 8.92 -16.24
CA HIS A 186 -2.82 7.69 -16.69
C HIS A 186 -4.30 7.62 -16.27
N ALA A 187 -5.03 6.77 -16.96
CA ALA A 187 -6.43 6.44 -16.69
C ALA A 187 -6.67 4.96 -16.97
N LEU A 188 -7.67 4.37 -16.31
CA LEU A 188 -8.14 3.03 -16.68
C LEU A 188 -9.00 3.16 -17.93
N MET A 189 -8.72 2.38 -18.96
CA MET A 189 -9.56 2.27 -20.16
C MET A 189 -10.49 1.07 -19.99
N GLY A 190 -11.80 1.33 -19.91
CA GLY A 190 -12.84 0.32 -19.84
C GLY A 190 -13.45 0.00 -21.20
N GLU A 191 -14.54 -0.76 -21.19
CA GLU A 191 -15.28 -1.12 -22.40
C GLU A 191 -15.70 0.11 -23.20
N ARG A 192 -15.71 -0.03 -24.54
CA ARG A 192 -16.07 1.04 -25.49
C ARG A 192 -15.21 2.31 -25.30
N ASP A 193 -13.93 2.11 -25.02
CA ASP A 193 -12.94 3.16 -24.76
C ASP A 193 -13.34 4.14 -23.64
N ARG A 194 -14.17 3.69 -22.70
CA ARG A 194 -14.57 4.52 -21.57
C ARG A 194 -13.35 4.82 -20.71
N LYS A 195 -12.95 6.08 -20.69
CA LYS A 195 -11.91 6.58 -19.79
C LYS A 195 -12.45 6.66 -18.36
N ILE A 196 -11.89 5.87 -17.45
CA ILE A 196 -12.24 5.82 -16.03
C ILE A 196 -11.16 6.56 -15.22
N SER A 197 -11.59 7.53 -14.41
CA SER A 197 -10.71 8.36 -13.59
C SER A 197 -10.14 7.57 -12.41
N LEU A 198 -8.81 7.49 -12.32
CA LEU A 198 -8.12 6.90 -11.18
C LEU A 198 -8.29 7.74 -9.91
N LEU A 199 -8.36 9.07 -10.05
CA LEU A 199 -8.61 9.98 -8.93
C LEU A 199 -10.02 9.79 -8.36
N GLU A 200 -11.02 9.68 -9.23
CA GLU A 200 -12.41 9.44 -8.79
C GLU A 200 -12.54 8.08 -8.08
N ARG A 201 -11.98 7.01 -8.67
CA ARG A 201 -11.93 5.68 -8.05
C ARG A 201 -11.28 5.72 -6.67
N LEU A 202 -10.19 6.46 -6.52
CA LEU A 202 -9.48 6.65 -5.26
C LEU A 202 -10.36 7.37 -4.22
N VAL A 203 -10.97 8.50 -4.57
CA VAL A 203 -11.81 9.28 -3.64
C VAL A 203 -13.02 8.48 -3.20
N ARG A 204 -13.76 7.90 -4.15
CA ARG A 204 -14.96 7.07 -3.85
C ARG A 204 -14.63 5.86 -2.98
N HIS A 205 -13.49 5.21 -3.22
CA HIS A 205 -13.03 4.12 -2.36
C HIS A 205 -12.67 4.60 -0.94
N ALA A 206 -12.00 5.75 -0.81
CA ALA A 206 -11.64 6.31 0.49
C ALA A 206 -12.89 6.70 1.30
N GLU A 207 -13.92 7.25 0.65
CA GLU A 207 -15.22 7.56 1.24
C GLU A 207 -15.93 6.27 1.72
N ALA A 208 -16.04 5.26 0.87
CA ALA A 208 -16.64 3.97 1.23
C ALA A 208 -15.90 3.31 2.40
N THR A 209 -14.57 3.36 2.41
CA THR A 209 -13.74 2.85 3.51
C THR A 209 -13.98 3.63 4.81
N ALA A 210 -14.17 4.94 4.72
CA ALA A 210 -14.42 5.79 5.89
C ALA A 210 -15.81 5.53 6.46
N ALA A 211 -16.82 5.39 5.60
CA ALA A 211 -18.20 5.19 5.98
C ALA A 211 -18.45 3.80 6.59
N HIS A 212 -17.77 2.77 6.09
CA HIS A 212 -18.06 1.38 6.45
C HIS A 212 -16.95 0.68 7.24
N GLY A 213 -15.75 1.27 7.31
CA GLY A 213 -14.57 0.67 7.93
C GLY A 213 -14.07 1.41 9.17
N VAL A 214 -14.49 2.65 9.40
CA VAL A 214 -14.06 3.51 10.52
C VAL A 214 -15.25 3.83 11.42
N TYR A 215 -15.04 3.75 12.73
CA TYR A 215 -16.05 4.00 13.75
C TYR A 215 -15.77 5.34 14.44
N TYR A 216 -16.79 6.21 14.51
CA TYR A 216 -16.66 7.60 14.95
C TYR A 216 -17.18 7.84 16.37
N GLY A 217 -17.89 6.87 16.97
CA GLY A 217 -18.55 7.05 18.26
C GLY A 217 -19.81 7.91 18.16
N GLU A 218 -20.51 7.81 17.04
CA GLU A 218 -21.73 8.58 16.71
C GLU A 218 -23.01 7.73 16.87
N GLY A 219 -22.87 6.50 17.35
CA GLY A 219 -23.98 5.61 17.71
C GLY A 219 -24.44 4.72 16.57
N CYS A 220 -23.55 4.34 15.64
CA CYS A 220 -23.95 3.49 14.51
C CYS A 220 -24.32 2.05 14.95
N ASP A 221 -23.66 1.52 15.98
CA ASP A 221 -24.00 0.26 16.65
C ASP A 221 -23.43 0.21 18.09
N ALA A 222 -23.68 -0.90 18.80
CA ALA A 222 -23.19 -1.11 20.18
C ALA A 222 -21.66 -1.22 20.32
N TYR A 223 -20.94 -1.36 19.21
CA TYR A 223 -19.48 -1.47 19.13
C TYR A 223 -18.83 -0.23 18.48
N ASP A 224 -19.58 0.87 18.35
CA ASP A 224 -19.12 2.15 17.81
C ASP A 224 -18.23 2.91 18.81
N VAL A 225 -17.02 2.40 18.97
CA VAL A 225 -15.97 3.05 19.75
C VAL A 225 -15.16 3.94 18.83
N ARG A 226 -15.11 5.25 19.12
CA ARG A 226 -14.37 6.22 18.31
C ARG A 226 -12.92 5.77 18.05
N GLY A 227 -12.55 5.73 16.78
CA GLY A 227 -11.23 5.33 16.31
C GLY A 227 -11.06 3.81 16.11
N ARG A 228 -12.08 3.00 16.40
CA ARG A 228 -12.10 1.60 15.99
C ARG A 228 -12.16 1.50 14.46
N THR A 229 -11.59 0.43 13.92
CA THR A 229 -11.71 0.07 12.51
C THR A 229 -12.19 -1.37 12.38
N ALA A 230 -13.14 -1.62 11.48
CA ALA A 230 -13.39 -2.97 10.99
C ALA A 230 -12.15 -3.45 10.22
N HIS A 231 -11.86 -4.75 10.27
CA HIS A 231 -10.80 -5.30 9.43
C HIS A 231 -11.30 -5.49 8.00
N GLU A 232 -12.52 -5.99 7.87
CA GLU A 232 -13.21 -6.22 6.60
C GLU A 232 -14.66 -5.76 6.74
N SER A 233 -15.22 -5.22 5.67
CA SER A 233 -16.60 -4.77 5.54
C SER A 233 -17.27 -5.55 4.41
N ILE A 234 -18.40 -6.19 4.71
CA ILE A 234 -19.10 -7.11 3.80
C ILE A 234 -20.34 -6.44 3.21
N PHE A 235 -20.55 -6.60 1.91
CA PHE A 235 -21.68 -6.07 1.16
C PHE A 235 -22.44 -7.20 0.45
N ASN A 236 -23.75 -7.03 0.30
CA ASN A 236 -24.55 -7.91 -0.53
C ASN A 236 -24.50 -7.45 -1.98
N LEU A 237 -24.09 -8.33 -2.89
CA LEU A 237 -23.95 -7.98 -4.31
C LEU A 237 -25.28 -7.91 -5.08
N ASN A 238 -26.37 -8.45 -4.52
CA ASN A 238 -27.67 -8.38 -5.19
C ASN A 238 -28.30 -6.99 -5.11
N ASP A 239 -28.06 -6.26 -4.02
CA ASP A 239 -28.66 -4.94 -3.76
C ASP A 239 -27.62 -3.86 -3.37
N SER A 240 -26.34 -4.24 -3.33
CA SER A 240 -25.21 -3.39 -2.95
C SER A 240 -25.26 -2.80 -1.54
N THR A 241 -26.06 -3.39 -0.64
CA THR A 241 -26.21 -2.92 0.74
C THR A 241 -25.08 -3.42 1.65
N TYR A 242 -24.65 -2.58 2.60
CA TYR A 242 -23.75 -3.01 3.67
C TYR A 242 -24.42 -4.07 4.55
N ARG A 243 -23.68 -5.13 4.89
CA ARG A 243 -24.19 -6.24 5.70
C ARG A 243 -23.60 -6.25 7.11
N CYS A 244 -22.29 -6.33 7.24
CA CYS A 244 -21.66 -6.43 8.55
C CYS A 244 -20.15 -6.18 8.50
N PRO A 245 -19.53 -5.87 9.65
CA PRO A 245 -18.09 -6.00 9.80
C PRO A 245 -17.69 -7.47 9.87
N ASN A 246 -16.48 -7.78 9.43
CA ASN A 246 -15.85 -9.08 9.54
C ASN A 246 -14.37 -8.97 9.98
N SER A 247 -13.77 -10.09 10.34
CA SER A 247 -12.34 -10.17 10.64
C SER A 247 -11.71 -11.47 10.15
N GLN A 248 -10.58 -11.35 9.46
CA GLN A 248 -9.75 -12.49 9.00
C GLN A 248 -8.49 -12.71 9.86
N GLN A 249 -8.11 -11.73 10.70
CA GLN A 249 -6.84 -11.73 11.45
C GLN A 249 -6.97 -11.13 12.85
N GLY A 250 -7.92 -10.22 13.07
CA GLY A 250 -8.28 -9.73 14.41
C GLY A 250 -9.08 -10.76 15.21
N TYR A 251 -9.15 -10.56 16.52
CA TYR A 251 -9.80 -11.49 17.46
C TYR A 251 -11.27 -11.76 17.12
N SER A 252 -12.02 -10.73 16.75
CA SER A 252 -13.40 -10.82 16.29
C SER A 252 -13.76 -9.65 15.36
N PRO A 253 -14.86 -9.73 14.60
CA PRO A 253 -15.38 -8.60 13.81
C PRO A 253 -15.62 -7.32 14.63
N PHE A 254 -15.89 -7.47 15.93
CA PHE A 254 -16.19 -6.38 16.86
C PHE A 254 -14.97 -5.87 17.63
N SER A 255 -13.80 -6.47 17.41
CA SER A 255 -12.52 -6.01 17.96
C SER A 255 -11.86 -4.97 17.07
N THR A 256 -10.79 -4.32 17.56
CA THR A 256 -9.89 -3.50 16.73
C THR A 256 -8.58 -4.23 16.55
N TRP A 257 -8.32 -4.70 15.33
CA TRP A 257 -7.04 -5.26 15.00
C TRP A 257 -6.00 -4.16 14.77
N THR A 258 -4.95 -4.14 15.59
CA THR A 258 -4.00 -3.01 15.66
C THR A 258 -3.31 -2.69 14.34
N ARG A 259 -2.99 -3.69 13.52
CA ARG A 259 -2.43 -3.45 12.18
C ARG A 259 -3.46 -2.88 11.20
N GLY A 260 -4.72 -3.29 11.30
CA GLY A 260 -5.82 -2.70 10.51
C GLY A 260 -6.03 -1.22 10.85
N LEU A 261 -6.00 -0.88 12.14
CA LEU A 261 -6.03 0.52 12.58
C LEU A 261 -4.82 1.31 12.04
N ALA A 262 -3.62 0.75 12.12
CA ALA A 262 -2.42 1.39 11.57
C ALA A 262 -2.50 1.61 10.06
N TRP A 263 -3.17 0.72 9.32
CA TRP A 263 -3.44 0.88 7.89
C TRP A 263 -4.37 2.06 7.61
N ALA A 264 -5.46 2.21 8.36
CA ALA A 264 -6.34 3.37 8.24
C ALA A 264 -5.59 4.67 8.55
N ILE A 265 -4.92 4.75 9.70
CA ILE A 265 -4.18 5.96 10.12
C ILE A 265 -3.16 6.37 9.06
N CYS A 266 -2.31 5.44 8.64
CA CYS A 266 -1.26 5.75 7.68
C CYS A 266 -1.83 6.01 6.28
N GLY A 267 -2.85 5.26 5.84
CA GLY A 267 -3.39 5.37 4.49
C GLY A 267 -4.16 6.66 4.27
N TYR A 268 -4.98 7.09 5.23
CA TYR A 268 -5.63 8.40 5.15
C TYR A 268 -4.61 9.54 5.21
N ALA A 269 -3.57 9.43 6.04
CA ALA A 269 -2.49 10.42 6.04
C ALA A 269 -1.78 10.51 4.67
N GLU A 270 -1.48 9.36 4.04
CA GLU A 270 -0.92 9.30 2.68
C GLU A 270 -1.87 9.93 1.64
N GLN A 271 -3.20 9.69 1.73
CA GLN A 271 -4.16 10.34 0.82
C GLN A 271 -4.24 11.85 1.03
N LEU A 272 -4.22 12.32 2.27
CA LEU A 272 -4.21 13.75 2.59
C LEU A 272 -2.95 14.44 2.04
N GLU A 273 -1.79 13.79 2.13
CA GLU A 273 -0.56 14.31 1.53
C GLU A 273 -0.68 14.41 0.00
N PHE A 274 -1.24 13.38 -0.65
CA PHE A 274 -1.49 13.42 -2.09
C PHE A 274 -2.49 14.51 -2.48
N PHE A 275 -3.62 14.66 -1.77
CA PHE A 275 -4.63 15.67 -2.09
C PHE A 275 -4.10 17.10 -1.99
N ARG A 276 -3.12 17.36 -1.10
CA ARG A 276 -2.42 18.65 -1.04
C ARG A 276 -1.60 18.99 -2.28
N THR A 277 -1.35 18.02 -3.16
CA THR A 277 -0.67 18.23 -4.45
C THR A 277 -1.64 18.51 -5.60
N LEU A 278 -2.95 18.36 -5.37
CA LEU A 278 -3.99 18.57 -6.38
C LEU A 278 -4.55 19.99 -6.31
N THR A 279 -5.14 20.44 -7.41
CA THR A 279 -5.84 21.72 -7.46
C THR A 279 -7.30 21.55 -7.02
N ASP A 280 -7.89 22.59 -6.46
CA ASP A 280 -9.32 22.61 -6.10
C ASP A 280 -10.21 22.28 -7.31
N ALA A 281 -9.81 22.69 -8.51
CA ALA A 281 -10.52 22.38 -9.75
C ALA A 281 -10.57 20.87 -10.05
N ALA A 282 -9.53 20.12 -9.71
CA ALA A 282 -9.49 18.66 -9.89
C ALA A 282 -10.36 17.93 -8.86
N LEU A 283 -10.55 18.51 -7.67
CA LEU A 283 -11.31 17.91 -6.57
C LEU A 283 -12.79 18.29 -6.57
N LYS A 284 -13.14 19.51 -7.00
CA LYS A 284 -14.52 20.03 -6.98
C LYS A 284 -15.59 19.10 -7.58
N PRO A 285 -15.34 18.34 -8.67
CA PRO A 285 -16.34 17.39 -9.19
C PRO A 285 -16.61 16.19 -8.27
N LEU A 286 -15.75 15.96 -7.27
CA LEU A 286 -15.77 14.77 -6.41
C LEU A 286 -16.44 15.02 -5.06
N GLY A 287 -16.61 16.28 -4.65
CA GLY A 287 -17.15 16.71 -3.36
C GLY A 287 -16.24 17.76 -2.72
#